data_AF-A0AAP0S9Q1-F1
#
_entry.id   AF-A0AAP0S9Q1-F1
#
_cell.length_a   1.000
_cell.length_b   1.000
_cell.length_c   1.000
_cell.angle_alpha   90.00
_cell.angle_beta   90.00
_cell.angle_gamma   90.00
#
_symmetry.space_group_name_H-M   'P 1'
#
loop_
_entity.id
_entity.type
_entity.pdbx_description
1 polymer ?
#
loop_
_entity_poly.entity_id
_entity_poly.type
_entity_poly.pdbx_seq_one_letter_code
_entity_poly.pdbx_strand_id
1 'polypeptide(L)'
;MEKCWSHVFLLLTIFFFPQLLPQSHSSSDYRRHPPRPLIFTPHDLSKADPQQVHISLVGRDHMRVSWITEDKSVRSMVEYGKRPGRYNAAATGENTSYHYFFYSSGKIHHVKIGPLDPGTTYYYRCGGLGPEFSFKTPPSTFPIEFAVVGDLGQTEWTASTLAHVNQTDYDVFLLPGDLSYADTQQPLWDSFGRLVEPYASRRPWMVTEGNHEIEIFPIIYPHGFKAYNERWPMPYEESGSTSNLYYSFDVVGTHIVMLGSYADFDAQSAQYKWLQADLAKVDRKVTPWLVVLLHAPWYNTNTAHQGEGESMRKAMEEMLYKARVDVVYAGHVHAYERFTRVYDNKADPCGPVYVTIGDGGNREGLALS
;
A
#
# COMPACT_ATOMS: atom_id res chain seq x y z
N MET A 1 9.60 -73.49 79.33
CA MET A 1 10.41 -72.46 80.02
C MET A 1 10.62 -71.31 79.05
N GLU A 2 9.87 -70.24 79.28
CA GLU A 2 10.21 -68.81 79.14
C GLU A 2 11.14 -68.26 78.04
N LYS A 3 10.59 -67.23 77.36
CA LYS A 3 11.16 -65.92 76.91
C LYS A 3 11.28 -65.74 75.39
N CYS A 4 11.01 -64.58 74.79
CA CYS A 4 10.23 -63.37 75.09
C CYS A 4 10.44 -62.41 73.89
N TRP A 5 9.41 -61.63 73.52
CA TRP A 5 9.48 -60.31 72.82
C TRP A 5 9.88 -60.30 71.32
N SER A 6 9.42 -59.39 70.45
CA SER A 6 8.58 -58.18 70.53
C SER A 6 8.00 -57.93 69.12
N HIS A 7 6.76 -57.44 69.01
CA HIS A 7 6.17 -57.02 67.74
C HIS A 7 6.63 -55.61 67.36
N VAL A 8 7.25 -55.46 66.17
CA VAL A 8 7.51 -54.16 65.54
C VAL A 8 6.36 -53.87 64.57
N PHE A 9 5.52 -52.88 64.89
CA PHE A 9 4.58 -52.28 63.94
C PHE A 9 5.32 -51.19 63.15
N LEU A 10 5.48 -51.40 61.84
CA LEU A 10 6.01 -50.39 60.92
C LEU A 10 4.87 -49.44 60.52
N LEU A 11 4.90 -48.21 61.02
CA LEU A 11 4.03 -47.13 60.57
C LEU A 11 4.51 -46.63 59.19
N LEU A 12 3.79 -47.01 58.13
CA LEU A 12 3.95 -46.44 56.79
C LEU A 12 3.31 -45.05 56.75
N THR A 13 4.12 -44.01 56.80
CA THR A 13 3.72 -42.62 56.52
C THR A 13 3.50 -42.47 55.01
N ILE A 14 2.24 -42.42 54.59
CA ILE A 14 1.84 -42.05 53.22
C ILE A 14 1.95 -40.53 53.10
N PHE A 15 2.96 -40.03 52.39
CA PHE A 15 3.03 -38.63 51.98
C PHE A 15 2.01 -38.38 50.86
N PHE A 16 0.93 -37.66 51.17
CA PHE A 16 0.10 -37.03 50.15
C PHE A 16 0.88 -35.86 49.55
N PHE A 17 1.44 -36.04 48.36
CA PHE A 17 1.87 -34.92 47.52
C PHE A 17 0.60 -34.27 46.94
N PRO A 18 0.31 -33.00 47.20
CA PRO A 18 -0.72 -32.31 46.45
C PRO A 18 -0.23 -32.22 45.00
N GLN A 19 -0.96 -32.85 44.08
CA GLN A 19 -0.79 -32.58 42.66
C GLN A 19 -1.08 -31.10 42.44
N LEU A 20 -0.02 -30.32 42.21
CA LEU A 20 -0.13 -28.98 41.67
C LEU A 20 -0.82 -29.11 40.31
N LEU A 21 -2.11 -28.72 40.26
CA LEU A 21 -2.79 -28.42 39.01
C LEU A 21 -1.88 -27.47 38.22
N PRO A 22 -1.61 -27.72 36.92
CA PRO A 22 -0.86 -26.77 36.12
C PRO A 22 -1.62 -25.44 36.17
N GLN A 23 -0.97 -24.41 36.73
CA GLN A 23 -1.43 -23.04 36.62
C GLN A 23 -1.68 -22.76 35.15
N SER A 24 -2.92 -22.44 34.80
CA SER A 24 -3.24 -21.85 33.51
C SER A 24 -2.26 -20.70 33.30
N HIS A 25 -1.42 -20.82 32.28
CA HIS A 25 -0.75 -19.65 31.75
C HIS A 25 -1.86 -18.76 31.20
N SER A 26 -2.34 -17.84 32.04
CA SER A 26 -2.90 -16.59 31.58
C SER A 26 -1.85 -16.03 30.63
N SER A 27 -2.07 -16.20 29.33
CA SER A 27 -1.40 -15.37 28.35
C SER A 27 -1.64 -13.95 28.82
N SER A 28 -0.58 -13.20 29.13
CA SER A 28 -0.74 -11.78 29.38
C SER A 28 -1.46 -11.21 28.17
N ASP A 29 -2.71 -10.79 28.33
CA ASP A 29 -3.48 -10.19 27.24
C ASP A 29 -2.60 -9.10 26.62
N TYR A 30 -2.27 -9.26 25.34
CA TYR A 30 -1.49 -8.27 24.61
C TYR A 30 -2.25 -6.94 24.68
N ARG A 31 -1.69 -5.97 25.41
CA ARG A 31 -2.28 -4.63 25.50
C ARG A 31 -1.93 -3.86 24.24
N ARG A 32 -2.91 -3.70 23.36
CA ARG A 32 -2.79 -2.85 22.18
C ARG A 32 -2.44 -1.43 22.62
N HIS A 33 -1.34 -0.91 22.09
CA HIS A 33 -0.99 0.48 22.27
C HIS A 33 -2.01 1.37 21.56
N PRO A 34 -2.36 2.54 22.14
CA PRO A 34 -3.21 3.50 21.46
C PRO A 34 -2.54 4.01 20.16
N PRO A 35 -3.33 4.61 19.25
CA PRO A 35 -2.77 5.33 18.11
C PRO A 35 -1.76 6.38 18.56
N ARG A 36 -0.74 6.64 17.73
CA ARG A 36 0.28 7.65 18.00
C ARG A 36 -0.16 9.04 17.53
N PRO A 37 0.43 10.11 18.07
CA PRO A 37 0.20 11.47 17.59
C PRO A 37 0.41 11.58 16.08
N LEU A 38 -0.39 12.45 15.46
CA LEU A 38 -0.21 12.84 14.06
C LEU A 38 1.11 13.61 13.89
N ILE A 39 1.80 13.33 12.79
CA ILE A 39 2.95 14.09 12.32
C ILE A 39 2.43 15.13 11.33
N PHE A 40 2.65 16.40 11.65
CA PHE A 40 2.42 17.51 10.74
C PHE A 40 3.75 17.94 10.13
N THR A 41 3.90 17.74 8.83
CA THR A 41 5.13 18.14 8.11
C THR A 41 4.84 19.46 7.40
N PRO A 42 5.41 20.61 7.80
CA PRO A 42 5.17 21.91 7.15
C PRO A 42 5.94 22.05 5.83
N HIS A 43 5.60 23.07 5.04
CA HIS A 43 6.40 23.51 3.89
C HIS A 43 7.21 24.74 4.29
N ASP A 44 8.52 24.57 4.45
CA ASP A 44 9.43 25.63 4.94
C ASP A 44 10.28 26.26 3.82
N LEU A 45 10.06 25.83 2.57
CA LEU A 45 10.79 26.33 1.39
C LEU A 45 10.04 27.46 0.68
N SER A 46 10.62 28.01 -0.38
CA SER A 46 9.94 29.05 -1.16
C SER A 46 8.69 28.49 -1.85
N LYS A 47 7.79 29.39 -2.26
CA LYS A 47 6.56 29.01 -2.99
C LYS A 47 6.83 28.32 -4.33
N ALA A 48 7.98 28.62 -4.94
CA ALA A 48 8.40 28.04 -6.20
C ALA A 48 9.13 26.70 -6.05
N ASP A 49 9.58 26.36 -4.83
CA ASP A 49 10.27 25.10 -4.59
C ASP A 49 9.30 23.92 -4.68
N PRO A 50 9.70 22.82 -5.34
CA PRO A 50 8.89 21.62 -5.38
C PRO A 50 8.76 21.01 -3.99
N GLN A 51 7.57 20.49 -3.69
CA GLN A 51 7.27 19.72 -2.48
C GLN A 51 6.38 18.53 -2.84
N GLN A 52 6.26 17.60 -1.91
CA GLN A 52 5.47 16.38 -2.07
C GLN A 52 5.92 15.57 -3.28
N VAL A 53 7.23 15.56 -3.56
CA VAL A 53 7.79 14.90 -4.74
C VAL A 53 7.64 13.39 -4.60
N HIS A 54 7.00 12.77 -5.58
CA HIS A 54 6.82 11.34 -5.64
C HIS A 54 6.88 10.83 -7.08
N ILE A 55 7.25 9.57 -7.26
CA ILE A 55 7.37 8.93 -8.57
C ILE A 55 6.54 7.66 -8.66
N SER A 56 6.10 7.31 -9.86
CA SER A 56 5.38 6.06 -10.13
C SER A 56 5.76 5.49 -11.50
N LEU A 57 5.67 4.17 -11.65
CA LEU A 57 5.90 3.51 -12.93
C LEU A 57 4.79 3.93 -13.92
N VAL A 58 5.18 4.16 -15.17
CA VAL A 58 4.24 4.50 -16.24
C VAL A 58 4.73 3.89 -17.54
N GLY A 59 4.07 2.85 -18.03
CA GLY A 59 4.60 2.06 -19.14
C GLY A 59 5.90 1.29 -18.78
N ARG A 60 6.61 0.79 -19.80
CA ARG A 60 7.70 -0.19 -19.63
C ARG A 60 9.02 0.41 -19.15
N ASP A 61 9.35 1.59 -19.63
CA ASP A 61 10.66 2.25 -19.49
C ASP A 61 10.52 3.74 -19.17
N HIS A 62 9.35 4.17 -18.68
CA HIS A 62 9.12 5.54 -18.26
C HIS A 62 8.76 5.60 -16.78
N MET A 63 9.05 6.76 -16.18
CA MET A 63 8.71 7.09 -14.81
C MET A 63 7.87 8.37 -14.83
N ARG A 64 6.80 8.42 -14.06
CA ARG A 64 6.07 9.65 -13.78
C ARG A 64 6.71 10.31 -12.57
N VAL A 65 7.05 11.59 -12.71
CA VAL A 65 7.50 12.43 -11.60
C VAL A 65 6.39 13.43 -11.32
N SER A 66 5.91 13.43 -10.08
CA SER A 66 4.84 14.28 -9.61
C SER A 66 5.32 15.16 -8.45
N TRP A 67 4.89 16.41 -8.41
CA TRP A 67 5.19 17.34 -7.32
C TRP A 67 4.17 18.47 -7.26
N ILE A 68 4.23 19.28 -6.20
CA ILE A 68 3.37 20.44 -6.01
C ILE A 68 4.22 21.71 -5.84
N THR A 69 3.75 22.84 -6.38
CA THR A 69 4.27 24.18 -6.05
C THR A 69 3.12 25.10 -5.61
N GLU A 70 3.41 26.06 -4.71
CA GLU A 70 2.45 27.11 -4.38
C GLU A 70 2.44 28.23 -5.43
N ASP A 71 3.60 28.49 -6.05
CA ASP A 71 3.73 29.41 -7.17
C ASP A 71 3.23 28.74 -8.46
N LYS A 72 2.09 29.24 -8.97
CA LYS A 72 1.43 28.72 -10.15
C LYS A 72 2.16 29.01 -11.47
N SER A 73 3.17 29.90 -11.45
CA SER A 73 3.98 30.25 -12.62
C SER A 73 5.05 29.20 -12.94
N VAL A 74 5.39 28.32 -11.98
CA VAL A 74 6.37 27.25 -12.19
C VAL A 74 5.95 26.34 -13.34
N ARG A 75 6.93 25.95 -14.18
CA ARG A 75 6.70 25.09 -15.34
C ARG A 75 6.62 23.62 -14.93
N SER A 76 5.71 22.85 -15.53
CA SER A 76 5.72 21.38 -15.46
C SER A 76 6.86 20.84 -16.34
N MET A 77 8.06 20.80 -15.79
CA MET A 77 9.26 20.30 -16.47
C MET A 77 10.14 19.53 -15.50
N VAL A 78 10.75 18.44 -15.98
CA VAL A 78 11.75 17.68 -15.24
C VAL A 78 13.01 17.61 -16.09
N GLU A 79 14.14 18.03 -15.50
CA GLU A 79 15.47 17.81 -16.06
C GLU A 79 16.09 16.61 -15.37
N TYR A 80 16.69 15.69 -16.11
CA TYR A 80 17.24 14.46 -15.54
C TYR A 80 18.52 13.98 -16.27
N GLY A 81 19.30 13.16 -15.57
CA GLY A 81 20.53 12.56 -16.11
C GLY A 81 21.15 11.53 -15.18
N LYS A 82 22.19 10.84 -15.64
CA LYS A 82 22.84 9.74 -14.90
C LYS A 82 23.94 10.17 -13.93
N ARG A 83 24.19 11.48 -13.77
CA ARG A 83 25.25 12.02 -12.91
C ARG A 83 24.70 13.19 -12.08
N PRO A 84 25.10 13.32 -10.80
CA PRO A 84 24.72 14.45 -9.97
C PRO A 84 25.07 15.78 -10.64
N GLY A 85 24.15 16.74 -10.60
CA GLY A 85 24.29 18.09 -11.16
C GLY A 85 24.41 18.15 -12.68
N ARG A 86 24.18 17.05 -13.40
CA ARG A 86 24.28 17.00 -14.88
C ARG A 86 23.04 16.37 -15.49
N TYR A 87 22.15 17.24 -15.96
CA TYR A 87 20.89 16.86 -16.60
C TYR A 87 21.04 17.03 -18.12
N ASN A 88 21.15 15.91 -18.82
CA ASN A 88 21.34 15.88 -20.28
C ASN A 88 20.03 15.62 -21.04
N ALA A 89 18.94 15.37 -20.31
CA ALA A 89 17.60 15.22 -20.84
C ALA A 89 16.62 16.10 -20.06
N ALA A 90 15.52 16.48 -20.71
CA ALA A 90 14.41 17.16 -20.08
C ALA A 90 13.10 16.70 -20.71
N ALA A 91 12.02 16.71 -19.92
CA ALA A 91 10.66 16.47 -20.38
C ALA A 91 9.73 17.52 -19.80
N THR A 92 8.68 17.86 -20.55
CA THR A 92 7.57 18.68 -20.07
C THR A 92 6.35 17.81 -19.87
N GLY A 93 5.46 18.21 -18.96
CA GLY A 93 4.23 17.47 -18.72
C GLY A 93 3.08 18.39 -18.34
N GLU A 94 2.08 17.79 -17.72
CA GLU A 94 0.81 18.43 -17.43
C GLU A 94 0.81 19.02 -16.01
N ASN A 95 -0.23 19.77 -15.70
CA ASN A 95 -0.52 20.20 -14.35
C ASN A 95 -2.02 20.33 -14.13
N THR A 96 -2.40 20.18 -12.88
CA THR A 96 -3.77 20.36 -12.41
C THR A 96 -3.77 21.14 -11.10
N SER A 97 -4.96 21.38 -10.57
CA SER A 97 -5.18 21.87 -9.22
C SER A 97 -6.63 21.60 -8.86
N TYR A 98 -6.94 21.49 -7.58
CA TYR A 98 -8.29 21.18 -7.16
C TYR A 98 -8.74 22.02 -5.96
N HIS A 99 -10.06 22.13 -5.82
CA HIS A 99 -10.71 22.81 -4.71
C HIS A 99 -11.62 21.82 -3.98
N TYR A 100 -11.62 21.92 -2.65
CA TYR A 100 -12.46 21.11 -1.76
C TYR A 100 -12.92 21.99 -0.59
N PHE A 101 -14.18 22.44 -0.62
CA PHE A 101 -14.71 23.53 0.21
C PHE A 101 -13.81 24.78 0.16
N PHE A 102 -13.23 25.15 1.31
CA PHE A 102 -12.36 26.32 1.46
C PHE A 102 -10.89 26.02 1.16
N TYR A 103 -10.55 24.75 0.91
CA TYR A 103 -9.20 24.35 0.51
C TYR A 103 -9.00 24.52 -0.99
N SER A 104 -7.85 25.06 -1.37
CA SER A 104 -7.34 25.09 -2.75
C SER A 104 -5.94 24.50 -2.75
N SER A 105 -5.70 23.51 -3.60
CA SER A 105 -4.36 22.94 -3.72
C SER A 105 -3.38 23.95 -4.33
N GLY A 106 -2.09 23.67 -4.14
CA GLY A 106 -1.06 24.20 -5.04
C GLY A 106 -1.25 23.73 -6.49
N LYS A 107 -0.36 24.15 -7.38
CA LYS A 107 -0.27 23.58 -8.72
C LYS A 107 0.36 22.20 -8.62
N ILE A 108 -0.37 21.18 -9.06
CA ILE A 108 0.09 19.80 -9.05
C ILE A 108 0.64 19.49 -10.43
N HIS A 109 1.86 18.98 -10.52
CA HIS A 109 2.57 18.73 -11.76
C HIS A 109 2.76 17.24 -11.97
N HIS A 110 2.61 16.77 -13.22
CA HIS A 110 2.87 15.38 -13.59
C HIS A 110 3.69 15.34 -14.89
N VAL A 111 4.89 14.79 -14.83
CA VAL A 111 5.80 14.70 -15.99
C VAL A 111 6.23 13.26 -16.18
N LYS A 112 5.95 12.69 -17.37
CA LYS A 112 6.47 11.40 -17.78
C LYS A 112 7.89 11.60 -18.35
N ILE A 113 8.90 10.96 -17.75
CA ILE A 113 10.29 10.96 -18.20
C ILE A 113 10.67 9.58 -18.75
N GLY A 114 11.54 9.55 -19.76
CA GLY A 114 11.99 8.33 -20.41
C GLY A 114 12.15 8.49 -21.93
N PRO A 115 12.51 7.40 -22.63
CA PRO A 115 12.78 6.08 -22.08
C PRO A 115 14.03 6.04 -21.18
N LEU A 116 14.00 5.19 -20.15
CA LEU A 116 15.05 5.07 -19.11
C LEU A 116 15.68 3.68 -19.15
N ASP A 117 17.01 3.64 -19.02
CA ASP A 117 17.73 2.38 -18.82
C ASP A 117 17.35 1.71 -17.49
N PRO A 118 17.12 0.38 -17.47
CA PRO A 118 16.80 -0.37 -16.26
C PRO A 118 17.97 -0.42 -15.28
N GLY A 119 17.68 -0.68 -14.00
CA GLY A 119 18.67 -0.79 -12.92
C GLY A 119 19.58 0.44 -12.74
N THR A 120 19.20 1.59 -13.28
CA THR A 120 20.06 2.78 -13.38
C THR A 120 19.58 3.87 -12.44
N THR A 121 20.53 4.51 -11.76
CA THR A 121 20.25 5.72 -10.97
C THR A 121 20.19 6.96 -11.87
N TYR A 122 19.09 7.69 -11.76
CA TYR A 122 18.89 9.00 -12.38
C TYR A 122 18.78 10.08 -11.31
N TYR A 123 19.42 11.21 -11.57
CA TYR A 123 19.32 12.45 -10.81
C TYR A 123 18.39 13.39 -11.57
N TYR A 124 17.51 14.09 -10.86
CA TYR A 124 16.51 14.93 -11.49
C TYR A 124 16.15 16.17 -10.67
N ARG A 125 15.63 17.19 -11.35
CA ARG A 125 15.06 18.40 -10.75
C ARG A 125 13.70 18.70 -11.34
N CYS A 126 12.80 19.19 -10.49
CA CYS A 126 11.43 19.55 -10.84
C CYS A 126 11.32 21.06 -11.07
N GLY A 127 10.63 21.52 -12.11
CA GLY A 127 10.40 22.94 -12.38
C GLY A 127 11.61 23.74 -12.88
N GLY A 128 12.76 23.10 -13.09
CA GLY A 128 14.00 23.74 -13.55
C GLY A 128 14.79 24.52 -12.47
N LEU A 129 14.27 24.56 -11.25
CA LEU A 129 14.87 25.17 -10.05
C LEU A 129 14.67 24.21 -8.86
N GLY A 130 15.20 24.56 -7.69
CA GLY A 130 15.02 23.75 -6.47
C GLY A 130 16.05 22.62 -6.28
N PRO A 131 15.82 21.72 -5.30
CA PRO A 131 16.77 20.67 -4.93
C PRO A 131 16.90 19.57 -5.99
N GLU A 132 18.04 18.89 -5.96
CA GLU A 132 18.26 17.66 -6.74
C GLU A 132 17.71 16.45 -5.98
N PHE A 133 16.97 15.61 -6.69
CA PHE A 133 16.50 14.31 -6.25
C PHE A 133 17.21 13.20 -7.03
N SER A 134 17.08 11.96 -6.57
CA SER A 134 17.55 10.80 -7.32
C SER A 134 16.68 9.58 -7.10
N PHE A 135 16.44 8.79 -8.15
CA PHE A 135 15.76 7.51 -8.08
C PHE A 135 16.55 6.43 -8.82
N LYS A 136 16.22 5.16 -8.57
CA LYS A 136 16.74 4.01 -9.31
C LYS A 136 15.57 3.34 -10.02
N THR A 137 15.69 3.13 -11.32
CA THR A 137 14.70 2.33 -12.08
C THR A 137 14.77 0.87 -11.65
N PRO A 138 13.65 0.11 -11.72
CA PRO A 138 13.67 -1.34 -11.52
C PRO A 138 14.70 -2.05 -12.40
N PRO A 139 15.23 -3.22 -12.00
CA PRO A 139 16.15 -3.99 -12.81
C PRO A 139 15.47 -4.50 -14.09
N SER A 140 16.23 -5.04 -15.04
CA SER A 140 15.67 -5.66 -16.26
C SER A 140 15.32 -7.14 -16.09
N THR A 141 15.81 -7.77 -15.03
CA THR A 141 15.72 -9.20 -14.74
C THR A 141 15.56 -9.42 -13.25
N PHE A 142 15.04 -10.59 -12.86
CA PHE A 142 15.00 -10.98 -11.45
C PHE A 142 16.40 -10.98 -10.80
N PRO A 143 16.48 -10.77 -9.47
CA PRO A 143 15.37 -10.54 -8.55
C PRO A 143 14.77 -9.12 -8.67
N ILE A 144 13.51 -8.99 -8.26
CA ILE A 144 12.83 -7.72 -7.99
C ILE A 144 12.25 -7.78 -6.58
N GLU A 145 12.40 -6.70 -5.82
CA GLU A 145 11.93 -6.61 -4.44
C GLU A 145 10.81 -5.58 -4.29
N PHE A 146 9.69 -6.01 -3.72
CA PHE A 146 8.53 -5.16 -3.43
C PHE A 146 8.42 -4.90 -1.93
N ALA A 147 8.24 -3.64 -1.54
CA ALA A 147 7.72 -3.29 -0.22
C ALA A 147 6.20 -3.15 -0.34
N VAL A 148 5.43 -3.84 0.52
CA VAL A 148 3.96 -3.78 0.52
C VAL A 148 3.50 -3.28 1.89
N VAL A 149 2.78 -2.15 1.91
CA VAL A 149 2.27 -1.53 3.13
C VAL A 149 0.90 -0.94 2.86
N GLY A 150 -0.12 -1.24 3.68
CA GLY A 150 -1.44 -0.63 3.62
C GLY A 150 -1.65 0.39 4.73
N ASP A 151 -2.63 1.28 4.57
CA ASP A 151 -3.24 2.00 5.69
C ASP A 151 -2.21 2.85 6.46
N LEU A 152 -1.42 3.61 5.70
CA LEU A 152 -0.19 4.24 6.17
C LEU A 152 -0.50 5.38 7.16
N GLY A 153 -1.33 6.34 6.76
CA GLY A 153 -1.60 7.56 7.51
C GLY A 153 -0.36 8.42 7.73
N GLN A 154 -0.37 9.21 8.81
CA GLN A 154 0.74 10.13 9.14
C GLN A 154 0.92 10.27 10.66
N THR A 155 1.27 9.19 11.34
CA THR A 155 1.56 9.18 12.79
C THR A 155 3.03 8.83 13.06
N GLU A 156 3.43 8.85 14.34
CA GLU A 156 4.75 8.30 14.73
C GLU A 156 4.90 6.81 14.36
N TRP A 157 3.80 6.04 14.30
CA TRP A 157 3.85 4.67 13.80
C TRP A 157 4.10 4.61 12.30
N THR A 158 3.45 5.48 11.51
CA THR A 158 3.76 5.65 10.08
C THR A 158 5.25 5.92 9.86
N ALA A 159 5.83 6.86 10.61
CA ALA A 159 7.26 7.18 10.51
C ALA A 159 8.14 5.97 10.88
N SER A 160 7.75 5.20 11.90
CA SER A 160 8.43 3.94 12.24
C SER A 160 8.34 2.94 11.10
N THR A 161 7.15 2.70 10.52
CA THR A 161 6.96 1.78 9.39
C THR A 161 7.82 2.16 8.19
N LEU A 162 7.81 3.43 7.78
CA LEU A 162 8.65 3.93 6.68
C LEU A 162 10.15 3.80 7.00
N ALA A 163 10.56 4.05 8.24
CA ALA A 163 11.94 3.85 8.66
C ALA A 163 12.38 2.38 8.60
N HIS A 164 11.49 1.43 8.90
CA HIS A 164 11.76 0.00 8.75
C HIS A 164 11.86 -0.40 7.28
N VAL A 165 10.93 0.04 6.43
CA VAL A 165 10.98 -0.22 4.98
C VAL A 165 12.28 0.32 4.38
N ASN A 166 12.71 1.51 4.78
CA ASN A 166 13.93 2.16 4.28
C ASN A 166 15.23 1.52 4.77
N GLN A 167 15.19 0.49 5.61
CA GLN A 167 16.37 -0.34 5.93
C GLN A 167 16.69 -1.33 4.79
N THR A 168 15.78 -1.49 3.83
CA THR A 168 15.92 -2.39 2.66
C THR A 168 16.05 -1.60 1.37
N ASP A 169 16.84 -2.10 0.40
CA ASP A 169 16.97 -1.50 -0.94
C ASP A 169 15.91 -2.07 -1.90
N TYR A 170 14.63 -1.91 -1.55
CA TYR A 170 13.52 -2.38 -2.37
C TYR A 170 13.44 -1.64 -3.71
N ASP A 171 12.81 -2.23 -4.73
CA ASP A 171 12.69 -1.65 -6.07
C ASP A 171 11.38 -0.89 -6.27
N VAL A 172 10.26 -1.40 -5.74
CA VAL A 172 8.92 -0.82 -5.93
C VAL A 172 8.13 -0.87 -4.61
N PHE A 173 7.42 0.21 -4.30
CA PHE A 173 6.52 0.30 -3.15
C PHE A 173 5.07 0.11 -3.62
N LEU A 174 4.33 -0.81 -3.01
CA LEU A 174 2.93 -1.10 -3.30
C LEU A 174 2.05 -0.75 -2.09
N LEU A 175 0.97 0.00 -2.31
CA LEU A 175 0.07 0.45 -1.24
C LEU A 175 -1.41 0.28 -1.63
N PRO A 176 -2.15 -0.67 -1.03
CA PRO A 176 -3.53 -0.96 -1.38
C PRO A 176 -4.55 -0.05 -0.67
N GLY A 177 -4.45 1.27 -0.85
CA GLY A 177 -5.41 2.24 -0.31
C GLY A 177 -5.10 2.76 1.09
N ASP A 178 -5.90 3.75 1.50
CA ASP A 178 -5.83 4.49 2.76
C ASP A 178 -4.45 5.16 2.98
N LEU A 179 -4.18 6.16 2.14
CA LEU A 179 -2.88 6.81 2.08
C LEU A 179 -2.72 7.77 3.28
N SER A 180 -3.49 8.86 3.28
CA SER A 180 -3.20 10.02 4.12
C SER A 180 -4.04 10.11 5.39
N TYR A 181 -5.21 9.47 5.42
CA TYR A 181 -6.26 9.68 6.42
C TYR A 181 -6.63 11.16 6.55
N ALA A 182 -6.49 11.92 5.47
CA ALA A 182 -6.93 13.32 5.41
C ALA A 182 -8.45 13.40 5.47
N ASP A 183 -9.13 12.44 4.83
CA ASP A 183 -10.57 12.42 4.63
C ASP A 183 -11.02 13.78 4.08
N THR A 184 -11.78 14.56 4.84
CA THR A 184 -12.23 15.89 4.41
C THR A 184 -11.31 17.03 4.84
N GLN A 185 -10.24 16.76 5.60
CA GLN A 185 -9.26 17.74 6.10
C GLN A 185 -8.04 17.83 5.17
N GLN A 186 -8.25 18.44 4.01
CA GLN A 186 -7.30 18.44 2.89
C GLN A 186 -5.85 18.90 3.16
N PRO A 187 -5.55 19.83 4.10
CA PRO A 187 -4.16 20.13 4.46
C PRO A 187 -3.36 18.91 4.96
N LEU A 188 -4.04 17.86 5.43
CA LEU A 188 -3.42 16.60 5.80
C LEU A 188 -2.88 15.82 4.59
N TRP A 189 -3.43 15.99 3.38
CA TRP A 189 -2.81 15.46 2.17
C TRP A 189 -1.46 16.12 1.88
N ASP A 190 -1.37 17.44 2.11
CA ASP A 190 -0.13 18.18 1.90
C ASP A 190 0.95 17.77 2.90
N SER A 191 0.55 17.63 4.18
CA SER A 191 1.43 17.11 5.24
C SER A 191 1.91 15.69 4.94
N PHE A 192 0.99 14.80 4.54
CA PHE A 192 1.32 13.43 4.15
C PHE A 192 2.29 13.38 2.98
N GLY A 193 2.04 14.14 1.91
CA GLY A 193 2.92 14.20 0.74
C GLY A 193 4.35 14.61 1.11
N ARG A 194 4.51 15.58 2.02
CA ARG A 194 5.84 15.98 2.52
C ARG A 194 6.47 14.94 3.46
N LEU A 195 5.66 14.25 4.26
CA LEU A 195 6.13 13.15 5.11
C LEU A 195 6.73 12.00 4.29
N VAL A 196 6.07 11.62 3.18
CA VAL A 196 6.50 10.48 2.36
C VAL A 196 7.52 10.84 1.28
N GLU A 197 7.68 12.11 0.92
CA GLU A 197 8.60 12.59 -0.12
C GLU A 197 10.02 11.99 -0.03
N PRO A 198 10.67 11.87 1.15
CA PRO A 198 12.01 11.28 1.24
C PRO A 198 12.11 9.84 0.75
N TYR A 199 10.98 9.12 0.70
CA TYR A 199 10.87 7.75 0.23
C TYR A 199 10.28 7.69 -1.19
N ALA A 200 9.17 8.39 -1.41
CA ALA A 200 8.42 8.38 -2.65
C ALA A 200 9.14 9.07 -3.83
N SER A 201 10.11 9.95 -3.55
CA SER A 201 10.97 10.54 -4.60
C SER A 201 12.08 9.61 -5.09
N ARG A 202 12.35 8.49 -4.38
CA ARG A 202 13.51 7.61 -4.65
C ARG A 202 13.15 6.26 -5.24
N ARG A 203 11.93 5.79 -4.98
CA ARG A 203 11.38 4.52 -5.47
C ARG A 203 9.95 4.75 -5.95
N PRO A 204 9.53 4.08 -7.03
CA PRO A 204 8.16 4.19 -7.52
C PRO A 204 7.15 3.67 -6.49
N TRP A 205 6.16 4.49 -6.21
CA TRP A 205 4.99 4.15 -5.40
C TRP A 205 3.82 3.86 -6.32
N MET A 206 3.28 2.65 -6.21
CA MET A 206 2.11 2.18 -6.95
C MET A 206 0.98 2.02 -5.94
N VAL A 207 -0.01 2.88 -6.04
CA VAL A 207 -1.08 3.02 -5.04
C VAL A 207 -2.44 2.71 -5.66
N THR A 208 -3.40 2.24 -4.87
CA THR A 208 -4.82 2.26 -5.23
C THR A 208 -5.60 3.04 -4.19
N GLU A 209 -6.91 3.13 -4.37
CA GLU A 209 -7.84 3.81 -3.47
C GLU A 209 -8.29 2.90 -2.31
N GLY A 210 -8.49 3.50 -1.13
CA GLY A 210 -9.23 2.92 -0.01
C GLY A 210 -10.43 3.80 0.38
N ASN A 211 -11.15 3.43 1.45
CA ASN A 211 -12.34 4.19 1.84
C ASN A 211 -12.00 5.62 2.30
N HIS A 212 -10.80 5.86 2.83
CA HIS A 212 -10.38 7.19 3.26
C HIS A 212 -10.12 8.15 2.08
N GLU A 213 -9.94 7.63 0.86
CA GLU A 213 -9.83 8.43 -0.36
C GLU A 213 -11.20 8.81 -0.97
N ILE A 214 -12.31 8.21 -0.52
CA ILE A 214 -13.65 8.44 -1.09
C ILE A 214 -14.03 9.93 -0.99
N GLU A 215 -13.92 10.55 0.19
CA GLU A 215 -14.14 11.99 0.40
C GLU A 215 -15.42 12.56 -0.28
N ILE A 216 -16.52 11.81 -0.24
CA ILE A 216 -17.79 12.22 -0.87
C ILE A 216 -18.53 13.23 0.01
N PHE A 217 -19.10 14.24 -0.65
CA PHE A 217 -20.15 15.09 -0.09
C PHE A 217 -21.31 15.13 -1.09
N PRO A 218 -22.45 14.44 -0.86
CA PRO A 218 -23.42 14.06 -1.91
C PRO A 218 -23.94 15.16 -2.86
N ILE A 219 -23.86 16.43 -2.46
CA ILE A 219 -24.30 17.58 -3.27
C ILE A 219 -23.11 18.35 -3.86
N ILE A 220 -21.98 18.43 -3.15
CA ILE A 220 -20.86 19.33 -3.49
C ILE A 220 -19.73 18.55 -4.19
N TYR A 221 -19.47 17.33 -3.72
CA TYR A 221 -18.46 16.40 -4.24
C TYR A 221 -19.11 15.00 -4.39
N PRO A 222 -20.01 14.83 -5.37
CA PRO A 222 -20.81 13.61 -5.48
C PRO A 222 -20.05 12.38 -6.00
N HIS A 223 -18.89 12.56 -6.63
CA HIS A 223 -18.15 11.50 -7.32
C HIS A 223 -16.97 10.91 -6.52
N GLY A 224 -16.59 11.56 -5.41
CA GLY A 224 -15.49 11.13 -4.56
C GLY A 224 -14.10 11.17 -5.21
N PHE A 225 -13.09 10.68 -4.48
CA PHE A 225 -11.71 10.43 -4.95
C PHE A 225 -10.99 11.64 -5.56
N LYS A 226 -11.45 12.86 -5.26
CA LYS A 226 -10.95 14.07 -5.91
C LYS A 226 -9.47 14.32 -5.59
N ALA A 227 -9.09 14.27 -4.32
CA ALA A 227 -7.71 14.47 -3.93
C ALA A 227 -6.80 13.34 -4.44
N TYR A 228 -7.25 12.09 -4.34
CA TYR A 228 -6.52 10.91 -4.85
C TYR A 228 -6.22 11.03 -6.35
N ASN A 229 -7.23 11.30 -7.18
CA ASN A 229 -7.07 11.36 -8.64
C ASN A 229 -6.18 12.51 -9.11
N GLU A 230 -6.18 13.62 -8.37
CA GLU A 230 -5.37 14.80 -8.69
C GLU A 230 -3.93 14.65 -8.20
N ARG A 231 -3.69 13.94 -7.08
CA ARG A 231 -2.37 13.83 -6.47
C ARG A 231 -1.59 12.62 -6.97
N TRP A 232 -2.26 11.48 -7.12
CA TRP A 232 -1.66 10.18 -7.40
C TRP A 232 -2.20 9.57 -8.70
N PRO A 233 -1.95 10.19 -9.87
CA PRO A 233 -2.40 9.61 -11.11
C PRO A 233 -1.46 8.44 -11.47
N MET A 234 -2.05 7.26 -11.58
CA MET A 234 -1.45 5.96 -11.84
C MET A 234 -1.52 5.59 -13.33
N PRO A 235 -0.86 4.51 -13.80
CA PRO A 235 -0.82 4.16 -15.23
C PRO A 235 -2.10 3.46 -15.73
N TYR A 236 -3.28 4.01 -15.41
CA TYR A 236 -4.54 3.40 -15.77
C TYR A 236 -4.78 3.38 -17.28
N GLU A 237 -4.42 4.44 -17.99
CA GLU A 237 -4.52 4.51 -19.45
C GLU A 237 -3.61 3.47 -20.13
N GLU A 238 -2.38 3.33 -19.64
CA GLU A 238 -1.41 2.34 -20.15
C GLU A 238 -1.90 0.90 -19.96
N SER A 239 -2.68 0.64 -18.91
CA SER A 239 -3.35 -0.64 -18.66
C SER A 239 -4.65 -0.85 -19.44
N GLY A 240 -5.10 0.16 -20.20
CA GLY A 240 -6.38 0.16 -20.91
C GLY A 240 -7.60 0.27 -19.99
N SER A 241 -7.42 0.73 -18.75
CA SER A 241 -8.49 1.12 -17.84
C SER A 241 -8.99 2.53 -18.18
N THR A 242 -10.25 2.81 -17.85
CA THR A 242 -10.85 4.15 -17.98
C THR A 242 -10.89 4.92 -16.66
N SER A 243 -10.29 4.38 -15.60
CA SER A 243 -10.36 4.93 -14.24
C SER A 243 -9.04 4.79 -13.51
N ASN A 244 -8.61 5.83 -12.81
CA ASN A 244 -7.44 5.81 -11.95
C ASN A 244 -7.61 4.95 -10.67
N LEU A 245 -8.82 4.45 -10.42
CA LEU A 245 -9.16 3.63 -9.25
C LEU A 245 -8.78 2.16 -9.44
N TYR A 246 -8.53 1.71 -10.67
CA TYR A 246 -8.10 0.34 -10.96
C TYR A 246 -7.28 0.30 -12.24
N TYR A 247 -6.17 -0.43 -12.20
CA TYR A 247 -5.20 -0.50 -13.29
C TYR A 247 -4.25 -1.68 -13.11
N SER A 248 -3.44 -1.97 -14.12
CA SER A 248 -2.39 -2.98 -14.05
C SER A 248 -1.06 -2.45 -14.60
N PHE A 249 0.03 -3.11 -14.25
CA PHE A 249 1.34 -2.83 -14.83
C PHE A 249 2.26 -4.05 -14.75
N ASP A 250 3.18 -4.14 -15.71
CA ASP A 250 4.21 -5.17 -15.74
C ASP A 250 5.53 -4.60 -15.23
N VAL A 251 6.18 -5.33 -14.33
CA VAL A 251 7.54 -5.01 -13.89
C VAL A 251 8.29 -6.31 -13.59
N VAL A 252 9.42 -6.52 -14.27
CA VAL A 252 10.33 -7.66 -14.10
C VAL A 252 9.61 -9.00 -13.89
N GLY A 253 9.00 -9.52 -14.94
CA GLY A 253 8.33 -10.83 -14.90
C GLY A 253 7.15 -10.93 -13.93
N THR A 254 6.62 -9.80 -13.48
CA THR A 254 5.47 -9.73 -12.57
C THR A 254 4.40 -8.85 -13.21
N HIS A 255 3.21 -9.40 -13.39
CA HIS A 255 2.01 -8.65 -13.74
C HIS A 255 1.29 -8.30 -12.44
N ILE A 256 1.05 -7.01 -12.20
CA ILE A 256 0.43 -6.51 -10.97
C ILE A 256 -0.89 -5.84 -11.32
N VAL A 257 -1.96 -6.26 -10.66
CA VAL A 257 -3.31 -5.70 -10.82
C VAL A 257 -3.67 -4.96 -9.54
N MET A 258 -4.02 -3.68 -9.67
CA MET A 258 -4.56 -2.85 -8.60
C MET A 258 -6.07 -2.72 -8.82
N LEU A 259 -6.87 -3.35 -7.97
CA LEU A 259 -8.33 -3.28 -8.01
C LEU A 259 -8.85 -2.15 -7.13
N GLY A 260 -9.99 -1.58 -7.53
CA GLY A 260 -10.72 -0.57 -6.77
C GLY A 260 -11.85 -1.21 -5.99
N SER A 261 -11.69 -1.34 -4.68
CA SER A 261 -12.71 -1.91 -3.79
C SER A 261 -13.97 -1.05 -3.69
N TYR A 262 -13.86 0.25 -3.93
CA TYR A 262 -14.96 1.23 -3.86
C TYR A 262 -15.32 1.82 -5.23
N ALA A 263 -14.80 1.23 -6.31
CA ALA A 263 -15.35 1.38 -7.64
C ALA A 263 -16.39 0.29 -7.92
N ASP A 264 -17.35 0.55 -8.83
CA ASP A 264 -18.32 -0.48 -9.24
C ASP A 264 -17.58 -1.75 -9.73
N PHE A 265 -18.02 -2.91 -9.22
CA PHE A 265 -17.37 -4.21 -9.49
C PHE A 265 -18.35 -5.30 -9.94
N ASP A 266 -19.63 -4.99 -10.14
CA ASP A 266 -20.59 -5.96 -10.68
C ASP A 266 -20.24 -6.33 -12.13
N ALA A 267 -20.83 -7.41 -12.65
CA ALA A 267 -20.51 -7.95 -13.98
C ALA A 267 -20.74 -6.96 -15.15
N GLN A 268 -21.52 -5.90 -14.95
CA GLN A 268 -21.75 -4.85 -15.94
C GLN A 268 -20.82 -3.64 -15.79
N SER A 269 -20.15 -3.51 -14.65
CA SER A 269 -19.20 -2.43 -14.38
C SER A 269 -18.04 -2.40 -15.37
N ALA A 270 -17.44 -1.20 -15.52
CA ALA A 270 -16.25 -1.02 -16.34
C ALA A 270 -15.04 -1.79 -15.74
N GLN A 271 -14.91 -1.81 -14.41
CA GLN A 271 -13.84 -2.54 -13.72
C GLN A 271 -13.88 -4.03 -13.99
N TYR A 272 -15.05 -4.67 -13.88
CA TYR A 272 -15.19 -6.10 -14.11
C TYR A 272 -14.80 -6.49 -15.54
N LYS A 273 -15.30 -5.74 -16.53
CA LYS A 273 -15.01 -5.98 -17.95
C LYS A 273 -13.54 -5.73 -18.26
N TRP A 274 -12.95 -4.68 -17.67
CA TRP A 274 -11.52 -4.39 -17.79
C TRP A 274 -10.69 -5.54 -17.20
N LEU A 275 -10.97 -5.98 -15.97
CA LEU A 275 -10.22 -7.05 -15.30
C LEU A 275 -10.26 -8.35 -16.12
N GLN A 276 -11.43 -8.71 -16.66
CA GLN A 276 -11.55 -9.87 -17.55
C GLN A 276 -10.63 -9.75 -18.78
N ALA A 277 -10.60 -8.57 -19.40
CA ALA A 277 -9.78 -8.31 -20.59
C ALA A 277 -8.28 -8.23 -20.27
N ASP A 278 -7.92 -7.72 -19.09
CA ASP A 278 -6.55 -7.62 -18.60
C ASP A 278 -5.96 -9.00 -18.30
N LEU A 279 -6.65 -9.81 -17.50
CA LEU A 279 -6.23 -11.18 -17.18
C LEU A 279 -6.13 -12.08 -18.42
N ALA A 280 -6.97 -11.86 -19.44
CA ALA A 280 -6.90 -12.60 -20.69
C ALA A 280 -5.62 -12.32 -21.51
N LYS A 281 -4.92 -11.20 -21.26
CA LYS A 281 -3.68 -10.82 -21.95
C LYS A 281 -2.43 -11.36 -21.25
N VAL A 282 -2.54 -11.83 -20.01
CA VAL A 282 -1.39 -12.28 -19.22
C VAL A 282 -0.75 -13.53 -19.85
N ASP A 283 0.49 -13.38 -20.32
CA ASP A 283 1.34 -14.52 -20.71
C ASP A 283 2.28 -14.88 -19.56
N ARG A 284 1.99 -15.99 -18.87
CA ARG A 284 2.78 -16.48 -17.73
C ARG A 284 4.21 -16.91 -18.11
N LYS A 285 4.56 -16.99 -19.40
CA LYS A 285 5.96 -17.16 -19.84
C LYS A 285 6.74 -15.85 -19.80
N VAL A 286 6.04 -14.72 -19.92
CA VAL A 286 6.62 -13.37 -19.84
C VAL A 286 6.54 -12.84 -18.41
N THR A 287 5.38 -12.94 -17.79
CA THR A 287 5.11 -12.55 -16.40
C THR A 287 4.70 -13.77 -15.57
N PRO A 288 5.66 -14.62 -15.14
CA PRO A 288 5.36 -15.81 -14.35
C PRO A 288 4.62 -15.51 -13.04
N TRP A 289 4.81 -14.32 -12.45
CA TRP A 289 4.10 -13.89 -11.25
C TRP A 289 2.89 -13.02 -11.61
N LEU A 290 1.76 -13.32 -10.99
CA LEU A 290 0.53 -12.54 -11.06
C LEU A 290 0.09 -12.16 -9.64
N VAL A 291 0.19 -10.86 -9.33
CA VAL A 291 -0.09 -10.28 -8.01
C VAL A 291 -1.30 -9.37 -8.12
N VAL A 292 -2.20 -9.44 -7.14
CA VAL A 292 -3.36 -8.54 -7.06
C VAL A 292 -3.30 -7.75 -5.76
N LEU A 293 -3.65 -6.47 -5.82
CA LEU A 293 -3.84 -5.61 -4.67
C LEU A 293 -5.25 -5.04 -4.71
N LEU A 294 -5.90 -4.96 -3.55
CA LEU A 294 -7.23 -4.39 -3.36
C LEU A 294 -7.34 -3.85 -1.94
N HIS A 295 -8.22 -2.92 -1.63
CA HIS A 295 -8.26 -2.36 -0.28
C HIS A 295 -8.97 -3.28 0.73
N ALA A 296 -10.24 -3.61 0.48
CA ALA A 296 -11.09 -4.36 1.43
C ALA A 296 -10.89 -5.88 1.33
N PRO A 297 -10.28 -6.56 2.33
CA PRO A 297 -9.90 -7.97 2.24
C PRO A 297 -11.11 -8.89 2.03
N TRP A 298 -10.98 -9.84 1.10
CA TRP A 298 -12.00 -10.85 0.83
C TRP A 298 -12.05 -11.95 1.90
N TYR A 299 -10.91 -12.20 2.54
CA TYR A 299 -10.77 -13.12 3.66
C TYR A 299 -10.22 -12.34 4.85
N ASN A 300 -10.97 -12.34 5.95
CA ASN A 300 -10.65 -11.61 7.17
C ASN A 300 -11.26 -12.35 8.37
N THR A 301 -10.46 -12.69 9.39
CA THR A 301 -10.96 -13.28 10.64
C THR A 301 -11.04 -12.29 11.81
N ASN A 302 -10.64 -11.04 11.61
CA ASN A 302 -10.81 -9.99 12.62
C ASN A 302 -12.29 -9.60 12.73
N THR A 303 -12.72 -9.17 13.92
CA THR A 303 -14.07 -8.62 14.12
C THR A 303 -14.28 -7.31 13.33
N ALA A 304 -13.23 -6.47 13.23
CA ALA A 304 -13.28 -5.28 12.40
C ALA A 304 -13.46 -5.66 10.92
N HIS A 305 -14.42 -5.01 10.24
CA HIS A 305 -14.69 -5.16 8.81
C HIS A 305 -15.00 -6.59 8.37
N GLN A 306 -15.58 -7.41 9.25
CA GLN A 306 -15.91 -8.79 8.94
C GLN A 306 -16.97 -8.86 7.83
N GLY A 307 -16.61 -9.49 6.71
CA GLY A 307 -17.53 -9.72 5.58
C GLY A 307 -17.71 -8.54 4.63
N GLU A 308 -17.02 -7.40 4.83
CA GLU A 308 -17.16 -6.23 3.95
C GLU A 308 -16.71 -6.53 2.50
N GLY A 309 -15.66 -7.33 2.32
CA GLY A 309 -15.16 -7.74 0.99
C GLY A 309 -15.97 -8.85 0.30
N GLU A 310 -17.00 -9.42 0.94
CA GLU A 310 -17.69 -10.63 0.47
C GLU A 310 -18.44 -10.42 -0.86
N SER A 311 -19.00 -9.23 -1.08
CA SER A 311 -19.71 -8.89 -2.31
C SER A 311 -18.77 -8.87 -3.53
N MET A 312 -17.61 -8.23 -3.37
CA MET A 312 -16.56 -8.19 -4.40
C MET A 312 -15.93 -9.57 -4.61
N ARG A 313 -15.68 -10.33 -3.53
CA ARG A 313 -15.19 -11.73 -3.62
C ARG A 313 -16.12 -12.57 -4.49
N LYS A 314 -17.44 -12.55 -4.20
CA LYS A 314 -18.44 -13.28 -5.01
C LYS A 314 -18.47 -12.88 -6.48
N ALA A 315 -18.21 -11.61 -6.77
CA ALA A 315 -18.18 -11.12 -8.15
C ALA A 315 -16.91 -11.55 -8.89
N MET A 316 -15.74 -11.43 -8.26
CA MET A 316 -14.46 -11.43 -8.98
C MET A 316 -13.51 -12.59 -8.64
N GLU A 317 -13.71 -13.32 -7.54
CA GLU A 317 -12.77 -14.36 -7.08
C GLU A 317 -12.57 -15.46 -8.11
N GLU A 318 -13.62 -15.87 -8.81
CA GLU A 318 -13.53 -16.90 -9.84
C GLU A 318 -12.57 -16.48 -10.99
N MET A 319 -12.54 -15.19 -11.34
CA MET A 319 -11.62 -14.68 -12.37
C MET A 319 -10.17 -14.78 -11.90
N LEU A 320 -9.89 -14.39 -10.66
CA LEU A 320 -8.55 -14.48 -10.07
C LEU A 320 -8.08 -15.93 -9.94
N TYR A 321 -8.97 -16.82 -9.51
CA TYR A 321 -8.69 -18.26 -9.41
C TYR A 321 -8.37 -18.87 -10.78
N LYS A 322 -9.19 -18.59 -11.81
CA LYS A 322 -8.97 -19.07 -13.19
C LYS A 322 -7.66 -18.55 -13.78
N ALA A 323 -7.30 -17.31 -13.49
CA ALA A 323 -6.04 -16.70 -13.92
C ALA A 323 -4.80 -17.21 -13.13
N ARG A 324 -5.00 -18.06 -12.12
CA ARG A 324 -3.95 -18.59 -11.24
C ARG A 324 -3.17 -17.47 -10.54
N VAL A 325 -3.87 -16.47 -10.01
CA VAL A 325 -3.25 -15.41 -9.19
C VAL A 325 -2.44 -16.06 -8.06
N ASP A 326 -1.21 -15.58 -7.86
CA ASP A 326 -0.28 -16.16 -6.89
C ASP A 326 -0.57 -15.67 -5.47
N VAL A 327 -0.74 -14.36 -5.33
CA VAL A 327 -0.99 -13.68 -4.06
C VAL A 327 -1.88 -12.46 -4.25
N VAL A 328 -2.75 -12.23 -3.27
CA VAL A 328 -3.59 -11.05 -3.13
C VAL A 328 -3.20 -10.32 -1.84
N TYR A 329 -2.84 -9.04 -1.95
CA TYR A 329 -2.60 -8.17 -0.79
C TYR A 329 -3.79 -7.22 -0.58
N ALA A 330 -4.15 -7.03 0.69
CA ALA A 330 -5.19 -6.11 1.09
C ALA A 330 -4.79 -5.27 2.30
N GLY A 331 -5.38 -4.09 2.40
CA GLY A 331 -5.25 -3.17 3.54
C GLY A 331 -6.46 -3.27 4.46
N HIS A 332 -7.02 -2.11 4.81
CA HIS A 332 -8.30 -1.85 5.47
C HIS A 332 -8.41 -2.31 6.92
N VAL A 333 -8.11 -3.58 7.16
CA VAL A 333 -8.09 -4.13 8.52
C VAL A 333 -6.73 -3.84 9.11
N HIS A 334 -6.70 -3.05 10.19
CA HIS A 334 -5.47 -2.61 10.85
C HIS A 334 -4.78 -3.69 11.69
N ALA A 335 -4.41 -4.78 11.02
CA ALA A 335 -3.69 -5.93 11.52
C ALA A 335 -2.97 -6.63 10.36
N TYR A 336 -2.08 -7.55 10.70
CA TYR A 336 -1.53 -8.51 9.75
C TYR A 336 -2.28 -9.84 9.84
N GLU A 337 -2.72 -10.35 8.68
CA GLU A 337 -3.30 -11.68 8.57
C GLU A 337 -2.81 -12.36 7.28
N ARG A 338 -2.53 -13.65 7.33
CA ARG A 338 -2.16 -14.44 6.14
C ARG A 338 -2.85 -15.77 6.15
N PHE A 339 -3.62 -16.02 5.10
CA PHE A 339 -4.30 -17.29 4.90
C PHE A 339 -3.38 -18.33 4.26
N THR A 340 -3.76 -19.60 4.42
CA THR A 340 -3.32 -20.62 3.46
C THR A 340 -3.90 -20.31 2.07
N ARG A 341 -3.47 -21.04 1.04
CA ARG A 341 -4.12 -20.94 -0.26
C ARG A 341 -5.58 -21.33 -0.14
N VAL A 342 -6.48 -20.44 -0.58
CA VAL A 342 -7.91 -20.55 -0.36
C VAL A 342 -8.67 -20.15 -1.62
N TYR A 343 -9.79 -20.82 -1.86
CA TYR A 343 -10.76 -20.49 -2.88
C TYR A 343 -12.15 -20.88 -2.37
N ASP A 344 -13.12 -19.98 -2.50
CA ASP A 344 -14.50 -20.17 -2.05
C ASP A 344 -14.60 -20.69 -0.60
N ASN A 345 -13.92 -20.00 0.32
CA ASN A 345 -13.87 -20.32 1.76
C ASN A 345 -13.33 -21.72 2.09
N LYS A 346 -12.60 -22.36 1.16
CA LYS A 346 -12.00 -23.68 1.35
C LYS A 346 -10.53 -23.63 1.03
N ALA A 347 -9.72 -24.33 1.83
CA ALA A 347 -8.32 -24.53 1.52
C ALA A 347 -8.20 -25.23 0.15
N ASP A 348 -7.48 -24.60 -0.77
CA ASP A 348 -7.28 -25.10 -2.13
C ASP A 348 -5.83 -24.82 -2.54
N PRO A 349 -5.00 -25.84 -2.84
CA PRO A 349 -3.61 -25.64 -3.25
C PRO A 349 -3.45 -24.83 -4.55
N CYS A 350 -4.52 -24.67 -5.32
CA CYS A 350 -4.59 -23.88 -6.54
C CYS A 350 -5.05 -22.44 -6.32
N GLY A 351 -5.59 -22.12 -5.15
CA GLY A 351 -6.07 -20.77 -4.81
C GLY A 351 -4.91 -19.80 -4.56
N PRO A 352 -5.14 -18.48 -4.65
CA PRO A 352 -4.17 -17.48 -4.24
C PRO A 352 -3.89 -17.55 -2.74
N VAL A 353 -2.72 -17.06 -2.33
CA VAL A 353 -2.50 -16.67 -0.92
C VAL A 353 -3.12 -15.29 -0.70
N TYR A 354 -3.93 -15.13 0.34
CA TYR A 354 -4.47 -13.82 0.72
C TYR A 354 -3.74 -13.29 1.95
N VAL A 355 -3.31 -12.04 1.88
CA VAL A 355 -2.56 -11.36 2.93
C VAL A 355 -3.18 -10.00 3.21
N THR A 356 -3.55 -9.76 4.45
CA THR A 356 -3.96 -8.45 4.98
C THR A 356 -2.73 -7.81 5.64
N ILE A 357 -2.44 -6.56 5.28
CA ILE A 357 -1.27 -5.76 5.69
C ILE A 357 -1.66 -4.29 5.97
N GLY A 358 -2.85 -4.08 6.52
CA GLY A 358 -3.38 -2.74 6.84
C GLY A 358 -2.83 -2.13 8.13
N ASP A 359 -1.70 -2.63 8.61
CA ASP A 359 -1.05 -2.24 9.86
C ASP A 359 0.04 -1.16 9.68
N GLY A 360 -0.08 -0.31 8.65
CA GLY A 360 0.90 0.73 8.32
C GLY A 360 1.11 1.80 9.38
N GLY A 361 0.16 1.95 10.31
CA GLY A 361 0.30 2.79 11.50
C GLY A 361 -0.53 4.08 11.48
N ASN A 362 -1.68 4.05 10.82
CA ASN A 362 -2.60 5.19 10.79
C ASN A 362 -3.14 5.60 12.18
N ARG A 363 -3.92 6.69 12.18
CA ARG A 363 -4.43 7.36 13.39
C ARG A 363 -5.58 6.62 14.09
N GLU A 364 -6.21 5.64 13.45
CA GLU A 364 -7.29 4.86 14.06
C GLU A 364 -6.74 3.75 14.96
N GLY A 365 -5.49 3.35 14.71
CA GLY A 365 -4.79 2.32 15.49
C GLY A 365 -5.19 0.90 15.10
N LEU A 366 -4.76 -0.06 15.91
CA LEU A 366 -4.95 -1.49 15.61
C LEU A 366 -6.41 -1.90 15.67
N ALA A 367 -6.83 -2.73 14.71
CA ALA A 367 -8.16 -3.29 14.61
C ALA A 367 -8.55 -4.07 15.88
N LEU A 368 -9.83 -4.02 16.25
CA LEU A 368 -10.35 -4.87 17.32
C LEU A 368 -10.52 -6.31 16.78
N SER A 369 -10.03 -7.28 17.57
CA SER A 369 -10.05 -8.71 17.21
C SER A 369 -11.36 -9.32 17.66
#